data_AF-A0A399HE20-F1
#
_entry.id   AF-A0A399HE20-F1
#
_cell.length_a   1.000
_cell.length_b   1.000
_cell.length_c   1.000
_cell.angle_alpha   90.00
_cell.angle_beta   90.00
_cell.angle_gamma   90.00
#
_symmetry.space_group_name_H-M   'P 1'
#
loop_
_entity.id
_entity.type
_entity.pdbx_description
1 polymer ?
#
loop_
_entity_poly.entity_id
_entity_poly.type
_entity_poly.pdbx_seq_one_letter_code
_entity_poly.pdbx_strand_id
1 'polypeptide(L)'
;MTRTEATLESDTKASPTLLWPLPHLRFSMVGTMPVPRAILAMARMLRHAPRLAAGLTPDDEVLLDAPDERLAPALVAAGRGDHGPAAKLLAASRESAEWENRDRYTVRLAAFARSRPEWFDLWTASSPYDPDVALVRAELAVRRGWESPARSELLRDVAPLVATAAEGNPGDPVPWRVALDHARGTGAPHEDFARLWSEAVRRSPHHYGCHTAALQYLSAAWYGSHRECFRFAELAAADALPGSLVQALPVRAALALLLDTDPGTGRAGEPPASGPVGRDRLEAAADLAIALSTAYEAGDPHPAEVRNVLTYVLVRLGRWQDALEQLRLIGPHATSFPWDRVSDDPLGQFLALRDGVRLQVASATPLRGGPGPGARKHSDTVDAHYS
;
A
#
# COMPACT_ATOMS: atom_id res chain seq x y z
N MET A 1 -23.88 -6.73 -63.70
CA MET A 1 -23.68 -5.32 -63.31
C MET A 1 -24.58 -5.09 -62.11
N THR A 2 -24.13 -4.87 -60.88
CA THR A 2 -22.83 -4.43 -60.36
C THR A 2 -22.70 -5.01 -58.94
N ARG A 3 -21.53 -5.57 -58.72
CA ARG A 3 -20.97 -6.12 -57.48
C ARG A 3 -20.58 -4.94 -56.60
N THR A 4 -21.07 -4.87 -55.36
CA THR A 4 -20.57 -3.91 -54.37
C THR A 4 -19.87 -4.70 -53.28
N GLU A 5 -18.56 -4.84 -53.47
CA GLU A 5 -17.60 -5.28 -52.46
C GLU A 5 -17.53 -4.21 -51.37
N ALA A 6 -17.90 -4.57 -50.14
CA ALA A 6 -17.54 -3.80 -48.95
C ALA A 6 -16.49 -4.64 -48.21
N THR A 7 -15.26 -4.19 -48.37
CA THR A 7 -14.03 -4.69 -47.75
C THR A 7 -14.14 -4.76 -46.23
N LEU A 8 -14.01 -5.98 -45.70
CA LEU A 8 -13.64 -6.26 -44.32
C LEU A 8 -12.19 -5.83 -44.12
N GLU A 9 -11.99 -4.63 -43.57
CA GLU A 9 -10.69 -4.17 -43.12
C GLU A 9 -10.48 -4.64 -41.69
N SER A 10 -9.84 -5.81 -41.58
CA SER A 10 -9.35 -6.40 -40.34
C SER A 10 -8.17 -5.57 -39.83
N ASP A 11 -8.45 -4.55 -39.02
CA ASP A 11 -7.40 -3.74 -38.40
C ASP A 11 -6.80 -4.50 -37.21
N THR A 12 -5.88 -5.40 -37.57
CA THR A 12 -5.04 -6.19 -36.66
C THR A 12 -3.96 -5.26 -36.13
N LYS A 13 -4.27 -4.42 -35.13
CA LYS A 13 -3.23 -3.65 -34.44
C LYS A 13 -2.54 -4.49 -33.39
N ALA A 14 -1.42 -5.03 -33.86
CA ALA A 14 -0.30 -5.57 -33.13
C ALA A 14 -0.15 -5.06 -31.69
N SER A 15 0.03 -6.02 -30.78
CA SER A 15 0.64 -5.83 -29.46
C SER A 15 1.94 -5.03 -29.59
N PRO A 16 2.13 -3.94 -28.85
CA PRO A 16 3.45 -3.41 -28.64
C PRO A 16 4.08 -4.21 -27.51
N THR A 17 4.94 -5.15 -27.88
CA THR A 17 5.99 -5.68 -27.01
C THR A 17 6.90 -4.51 -26.63
N LEU A 18 6.52 -3.75 -25.61
CA LEU A 18 7.35 -2.71 -25.02
C LEU A 18 8.26 -3.38 -23.99
N LEU A 19 9.40 -3.86 -24.49
CA LEU A 19 10.62 -3.94 -23.69
C LEU A 19 10.89 -2.54 -23.13
N TRP A 20 10.52 -2.30 -21.87
CA TRP A 20 10.93 -1.11 -21.14
C TRP A 20 12.47 -1.12 -21.02
N PRO A 21 13.18 -0.10 -21.50
CA PRO A 21 14.59 0.03 -21.22
C PRO A 21 14.73 0.28 -19.71
N LEU A 22 15.57 -0.52 -19.05
CA LEU A 22 16.11 -0.28 -17.71
C LEU A 22 16.26 1.23 -17.47
N PRO A 23 15.83 1.78 -16.32
CA PRO A 23 16.05 3.19 -16.04
C PRO A 23 17.56 3.42 -15.91
N HIS A 24 18.18 3.79 -17.02
CA HIS A 24 19.37 4.61 -16.97
C HIS A 24 18.95 5.87 -16.23
N LEU A 25 19.39 6.00 -14.99
CA LEU A 25 19.53 7.25 -14.26
C LEU A 25 20.35 8.22 -15.14
N ARG A 26 19.71 8.81 -16.15
CA ARG A 26 20.23 9.95 -16.87
C ARG A 26 20.04 11.13 -15.93
N PHE A 27 21.10 11.43 -15.20
CA PHE A 27 21.35 12.73 -14.62
C PHE A 27 21.26 13.79 -15.74
N SER A 28 20.07 14.33 -15.98
CA SER A 28 19.95 15.62 -16.66
C SER A 28 20.08 16.71 -15.60
N MET A 29 21.35 16.95 -15.25
CA MET A 29 21.83 18.04 -14.43
C MET A 29 21.90 19.30 -15.32
N VAL A 30 20.78 20.02 -15.44
CA VAL A 30 20.79 21.42 -15.90
C VAL A 30 20.00 22.27 -14.89
N GLY A 31 20.43 22.16 -13.63
CA GLY A 31 20.67 23.33 -12.81
C GLY A 31 22.15 23.28 -12.49
N THR A 32 22.93 24.28 -12.90
CA THR A 32 24.38 24.36 -12.70
C THR A 32 24.71 24.42 -11.21
N MET A 33 24.74 23.26 -10.54
CA MET A 33 25.37 23.17 -9.23
C MET A 33 26.87 23.40 -9.42
N PRO A 34 27.49 24.32 -8.67
CA PRO A 34 28.92 24.56 -8.78
C PRO A 34 29.67 23.26 -8.48
N VAL A 35 30.58 22.86 -9.38
CA VAL A 35 31.46 21.67 -9.32
C VAL A 35 31.91 21.27 -7.90
N PRO A 36 32.34 22.20 -7.00
CA PRO A 36 32.70 21.84 -5.62
C PRO A 36 31.57 21.21 -4.79
N ARG A 37 30.29 21.57 -5.01
CA ARG A 37 29.15 20.96 -4.31
C ARG A 37 28.90 19.52 -4.73
N ALA A 38 29.08 19.20 -6.02
CA ALA A 38 28.91 17.84 -6.53
C ALA A 38 30.01 16.90 -6.00
N ILE A 39 31.27 17.36 -5.97
CA ILE A 39 32.39 16.58 -5.41
C ILE A 39 32.19 16.30 -3.92
N LEU A 40 31.73 17.31 -3.16
CA LEU A 40 31.42 17.14 -1.73
C LEU A 40 30.26 16.18 -1.48
N ALA A 41 29.20 16.23 -2.28
CA ALA A 41 28.08 15.27 -2.18
C ALA A 41 28.56 13.84 -2.44
N MET A 42 29.36 13.63 -3.50
CA MET A 42 29.94 12.32 -3.81
C MET A 42 30.84 11.79 -2.69
N ALA A 43 31.70 12.64 -2.12
CA ALA A 43 32.55 12.26 -0.99
C ALA A 43 31.74 11.85 0.25
N ARG A 44 30.61 12.51 0.50
CA ARG A 44 29.68 12.16 1.60
C ARG A 44 28.98 10.84 1.34
N MET A 45 28.53 10.61 0.11
CA MET A 45 27.92 9.34 -0.32
C MET A 45 28.86 8.17 -0.08
N LEU A 46 30.10 8.25 -0.60
CA LEU A 46 31.11 7.20 -0.44
C LEU A 46 31.42 6.91 1.04
N ARG A 47 31.41 7.93 1.90
CA ARG A 47 31.71 7.78 3.32
C ARG A 47 30.55 7.19 4.14
N HIS A 48 29.32 7.61 3.86
CA HIS A 48 28.18 7.35 4.74
C HIS A 48 27.25 6.24 4.24
N ALA A 49 27.16 6.01 2.92
CA ALA A 49 26.26 5.00 2.35
C ALA A 49 26.47 3.57 2.89
N PRO A 50 27.70 3.09 3.16
CA PRO A 50 27.90 1.76 3.77
C PRO A 50 27.33 1.67 5.20
N ARG A 51 27.46 2.74 5.99
CA ARG A 51 26.93 2.77 7.37
C ARG A 51 25.41 2.82 7.40
N LEU A 52 24.81 3.54 6.46
CA LEU A 52 23.35 3.59 6.32
C LEU A 52 22.79 2.25 5.83
N ALA A 53 23.60 1.41 5.17
CA ALA A 53 23.24 0.05 4.76
C ALA A 53 23.13 -0.91 5.95
N ALA A 54 23.97 -0.74 6.98
CA ALA A 54 24.15 -1.72 8.05
C ALA A 54 22.91 -1.93 8.95
N GLY A 55 21.91 -1.07 8.86
CA GLY A 55 20.63 -1.20 9.58
C GLY A 55 19.45 -1.61 8.70
N LEU A 56 19.69 -1.96 7.43
CA LEU A 56 18.66 -2.37 6.48
C LEU A 56 18.81 -3.87 6.19
N THR A 57 17.68 -4.53 5.96
CA THR A 57 17.65 -5.91 5.45
C THR A 57 18.39 -5.99 4.10
N PRO A 58 19.29 -6.96 3.89
CA PRO A 58 19.92 -7.21 2.60
C PRO A 58 18.90 -7.29 1.45
N ASP A 59 19.27 -6.79 0.26
CA ASP A 59 18.38 -6.74 -0.92
C ASP A 59 17.82 -8.13 -1.30
N ASP A 60 18.63 -9.18 -1.15
CA ASP A 60 18.29 -10.58 -1.44
C ASP A 60 17.40 -11.25 -0.38
N GLU A 61 17.25 -10.63 0.79
CA GLU A 61 16.35 -11.09 1.87
C GLU A 61 15.01 -10.35 1.87
N VAL A 62 14.83 -9.34 1.02
CA VAL A 62 13.55 -8.62 0.88
C VAL A 62 12.57 -9.46 0.06
N LEU A 63 11.40 -9.69 0.63
CA LEU A 63 10.35 -10.50 0.05
C LEU A 63 9.16 -9.60 -0.31
N LEU A 64 8.74 -9.69 -1.58
CA LEU A 64 7.52 -9.04 -2.04
C LEU A 64 6.31 -9.82 -1.54
N ASP A 65 5.41 -9.13 -0.84
CA ASP A 65 4.11 -9.65 -0.46
C ASP A 65 4.20 -10.97 0.35
N ALA A 66 5.23 -11.10 1.19
CA ALA A 66 5.44 -12.29 1.99
C ALA A 66 4.20 -12.61 2.86
N PRO A 67 3.68 -13.86 2.81
CA PRO A 67 2.60 -14.27 3.70
C PRO A 67 3.11 -14.34 5.16
N ASP A 68 2.20 -14.11 6.11
CA ASP A 68 2.51 -14.32 7.53
C ASP A 68 2.71 -15.81 7.86
N GLU A 69 3.15 -16.08 9.09
CA GLU A 69 3.45 -17.43 9.58
C GLU A 69 2.25 -18.40 9.57
N ARG A 70 1.01 -17.88 9.56
CA ARG A 70 -0.23 -18.68 9.54
C ARG A 70 -0.68 -18.98 8.11
N LEU A 71 -0.56 -18.00 7.21
CA LEU A 71 -0.95 -18.10 5.81
C LEU A 71 0.08 -18.87 4.98
N ALA A 72 1.38 -18.71 5.25
CA ALA A 72 2.45 -19.39 4.52
C ALA A 72 2.26 -20.92 4.44
N PRO A 73 2.06 -21.66 5.55
CA PRO A 73 1.82 -23.10 5.48
C PRO A 73 0.52 -23.46 4.76
N ALA A 74 -0.51 -22.62 4.86
CA ALA A 74 -1.77 -22.84 4.14
C ALA A 74 -1.59 -22.73 2.61
N LEU A 75 -0.82 -21.75 2.13
CA LEU A 75 -0.50 -21.61 0.71
C LEU A 75 0.41 -22.74 0.20
N VAL A 76 1.35 -23.23 1.02
CA VAL A 76 2.19 -24.39 0.68
C VAL A 76 1.34 -25.65 0.51
N ALA A 77 0.39 -25.89 1.41
CA ALA A 77 -0.55 -27.00 1.30
C ALA A 77 -1.47 -26.86 0.08
N ALA A 78 -1.98 -25.66 -0.17
CA ALA A 78 -2.78 -25.36 -1.36
C ALA A 78 -2.01 -25.62 -2.66
N GLY A 79 -0.70 -25.31 -2.69
CA GLY A 79 0.19 -25.64 -3.81
C GLY A 79 0.31 -27.13 -4.10
N ARG A 80 0.04 -27.99 -3.11
CA ARG A 80 -0.01 -29.46 -3.20
C ARG A 80 -1.43 -30.00 -3.44
N GLY A 81 -2.43 -29.13 -3.62
CA GLY A 81 -3.82 -29.49 -3.85
C GLY A 81 -4.66 -29.64 -2.58
N ASP A 82 -4.10 -29.43 -1.39
CA ASP A 82 -4.81 -29.54 -0.12
C ASP A 82 -5.41 -28.19 0.31
N HIS A 83 -6.74 -28.10 0.37
CA HIS A 83 -7.46 -26.90 0.83
C HIS A 83 -7.73 -26.90 2.35
N GLY A 84 -7.51 -28.02 3.05
CA GLY A 84 -7.83 -28.17 4.47
C GLY A 84 -7.19 -27.11 5.37
N PRO A 85 -5.89 -26.81 5.24
CA PRO A 85 -5.24 -25.75 6.00
C PRO A 85 -5.80 -24.34 5.73
N ALA A 86 -6.18 -24.04 4.48
CA ALA A 86 -6.81 -22.76 4.14
C ALA A 86 -8.21 -22.63 4.75
N ALA A 87 -9.02 -23.69 4.67
CA ALA A 87 -10.34 -23.75 5.29
C ALA A 87 -10.25 -23.59 6.82
N LYS A 88 -9.33 -24.32 7.47
CA LYS A 88 -9.09 -24.19 8.91
C LYS A 88 -8.65 -22.78 9.30
N LEU A 89 -7.80 -22.14 8.50
CA LEU A 89 -7.32 -20.78 8.76
C LEU A 89 -8.47 -19.77 8.74
N LEU A 90 -9.34 -19.82 7.72
CA LEU A 90 -10.50 -18.93 7.61
C LEU A 90 -11.54 -19.20 8.71
N ALA A 91 -11.80 -20.47 9.03
CA ALA A 91 -12.72 -20.83 10.10
C ALA A 91 -12.24 -20.32 11.46
N ALA A 92 -10.95 -20.48 11.78
CA ALA A 92 -10.37 -19.99 13.03
C ALA A 92 -10.43 -18.47 13.15
N SER A 93 -10.12 -17.73 12.06
CA SER A 93 -10.20 -16.27 12.06
C SER A 93 -11.65 -15.77 12.14
N ARG A 94 -12.61 -16.53 11.61
CA ARG A 94 -14.06 -16.28 11.74
C ARG A 94 -14.53 -16.44 13.17
N GLU A 95 -14.23 -17.58 13.78
CA GLU A 95 -14.66 -17.95 15.14
C GLU A 95 -14.08 -17.02 16.20
N SER A 96 -12.84 -16.55 15.98
CA SER A 96 -12.15 -15.65 16.88
C SER A 96 -12.39 -14.16 16.58
N ALA A 97 -13.22 -13.83 15.59
CA ALA A 97 -13.47 -12.47 15.13
C ALA A 97 -12.22 -11.66 14.77
N GLU A 98 -11.18 -12.33 14.23
CA GLU A 98 -9.94 -11.72 13.76
C GLU A 98 -10.13 -11.10 12.36
N TRP A 99 -11.00 -10.09 12.26
CA TRP A 99 -11.48 -9.57 10.97
C TRP A 99 -10.37 -9.07 10.04
N GLU A 100 -9.35 -8.40 10.58
CA GLU A 100 -8.20 -7.92 9.81
C GLU A 100 -7.37 -9.06 9.19
N ASN A 101 -7.20 -10.16 9.93
CA ASN A 101 -6.49 -11.33 9.43
C ASN A 101 -7.35 -12.08 8.42
N ARG A 102 -8.65 -12.24 8.73
CA ARG A 102 -9.61 -12.88 7.83
C ARG A 102 -9.68 -12.19 6.48
N ASP A 103 -9.72 -10.87 6.44
CA ASP A 103 -9.74 -10.10 5.20
C ASP A 103 -8.46 -10.34 4.39
N ARG A 104 -7.29 -10.19 5.02
CA ARG A 104 -6.00 -10.46 4.36
C ARG A 104 -5.90 -11.89 3.82
N TYR A 105 -6.33 -12.89 4.60
CA TYR A 105 -6.34 -14.28 4.14
C TYR A 105 -7.29 -14.48 2.96
N THR A 106 -8.48 -13.88 3.01
CA THR A 106 -9.46 -13.94 1.90
C THR A 106 -8.88 -13.38 0.61
N VAL A 107 -8.27 -12.19 0.68
CA VAL A 107 -7.58 -11.51 -0.43
C VAL A 107 -6.49 -12.41 -1.04
N ARG A 108 -5.64 -13.03 -0.21
CA ARG A 108 -4.53 -13.88 -0.69
C ARG A 108 -5.00 -15.24 -1.21
N LEU A 109 -5.98 -15.86 -0.57
CA LEU A 109 -6.54 -17.14 -1.03
C LEU A 109 -7.34 -16.98 -2.32
N ALA A 110 -8.04 -15.85 -2.51
CA ALA A 110 -8.67 -15.53 -3.78
C ALA A 110 -7.65 -15.29 -4.90
N ALA A 111 -6.53 -14.63 -4.62
CA ALA A 111 -5.41 -14.52 -5.56
C ALA A 111 -4.87 -15.91 -5.95
N PHE A 112 -4.68 -16.80 -4.98
CA PHE A 112 -4.23 -18.17 -5.24
C PHE A 112 -5.26 -18.95 -6.08
N ALA A 113 -6.54 -18.90 -5.71
CA ALA A 113 -7.65 -19.52 -6.45
C ALA A 113 -7.72 -19.03 -7.90
N ARG A 114 -7.36 -17.77 -8.16
CA ARG A 114 -7.30 -17.22 -9.52
C ARG A 114 -6.22 -17.90 -10.37
N SER A 115 -5.07 -18.21 -9.78
CA SER A 115 -3.93 -18.86 -10.44
C SER A 115 -4.05 -20.38 -10.49
N ARG A 116 -4.83 -20.99 -9.58
CA ARG A 116 -5.10 -22.43 -9.49
C ARG A 116 -6.62 -22.69 -9.39
N PRO A 117 -7.40 -22.49 -10.46
CA PRO A 117 -8.85 -22.66 -10.43
C PRO A 117 -9.29 -24.04 -9.95
N GLU A 118 -8.57 -25.09 -10.37
CA GLU A 118 -8.87 -26.49 -10.03
C GLU A 118 -8.82 -26.76 -8.52
N TRP A 119 -7.95 -26.06 -7.80
CA TRP A 119 -7.86 -26.17 -6.33
C TRP A 119 -9.11 -25.61 -5.66
N PHE A 120 -9.61 -24.47 -6.14
CA PHE A 120 -10.80 -23.84 -5.58
C PHE A 120 -12.09 -24.53 -6.00
N ASP A 121 -12.14 -25.09 -7.22
CA ASP A 121 -13.26 -25.90 -7.69
C ASP A 121 -13.43 -27.17 -6.83
N LEU A 122 -12.32 -27.84 -6.49
CA LEU A 122 -12.34 -28.99 -5.58
C LEU A 122 -12.86 -28.61 -4.19
N TRP A 123 -12.35 -27.50 -3.62
CA TRP A 123 -12.80 -27.01 -2.32
C TRP A 123 -14.29 -26.62 -2.32
N THR A 124 -14.74 -25.96 -3.38
CA THR A 124 -16.16 -25.64 -3.57
C THR A 124 -17.02 -26.90 -3.64
N ALA A 125 -16.58 -27.93 -4.35
CA ALA A 125 -17.32 -29.18 -4.50
C ALA A 125 -17.40 -29.97 -3.18
N SER A 126 -16.36 -29.94 -2.35
CA SER A 126 -16.34 -30.64 -1.06
C SER A 126 -17.14 -29.91 0.03
N SER A 127 -17.33 -28.59 -0.08
CA SER A 127 -17.99 -27.78 0.96
C SER A 127 -18.82 -26.63 0.36
N PRO A 128 -19.89 -26.93 -0.41
CA PRO A 128 -20.61 -25.93 -1.21
C PRO A 128 -21.36 -24.87 -0.39
N TYR A 129 -21.72 -25.19 0.85
CA TYR A 129 -22.46 -24.32 1.78
C TYR A 129 -21.58 -23.69 2.86
N ASP A 130 -20.25 -23.86 2.78
CA ASP A 130 -19.34 -23.25 3.75
C ASP A 130 -19.30 -21.72 3.54
N PRO A 131 -19.60 -20.91 4.58
CA PRO A 131 -19.54 -19.45 4.48
C PRO A 131 -18.15 -18.91 4.13
N ASP A 132 -17.07 -19.62 4.45
CA ASP A 132 -15.70 -19.22 4.09
C ASP A 132 -15.45 -19.40 2.59
N VAL A 133 -15.97 -20.48 2.00
CA VAL A 133 -15.94 -20.70 0.55
C VAL A 133 -16.77 -19.65 -0.17
N ALA A 134 -17.95 -19.30 0.35
CA ALA A 134 -18.78 -18.24 -0.22
C ALA A 134 -18.06 -16.88 -0.23
N LEU A 135 -17.35 -16.55 0.86
CA LEU A 135 -16.55 -15.33 0.94
C LEU A 135 -15.40 -15.30 -0.08
N VAL A 136 -14.60 -16.36 -0.17
CA VAL A 136 -13.50 -16.44 -1.15
C VAL A 136 -14.04 -16.38 -2.59
N ARG A 137 -15.21 -16.99 -2.85
CA ARG A 137 -15.89 -16.94 -4.16
C ARG A 137 -16.29 -15.51 -4.52
N ALA A 138 -16.86 -14.77 -3.58
CA ALA A 138 -17.25 -13.38 -3.80
C ALA A 138 -16.02 -12.49 -4.09
N GLU A 139 -14.96 -12.59 -3.29
CA GLU A 139 -13.70 -11.86 -3.52
C GLU A 139 -13.07 -12.20 -4.88
N LEU A 140 -13.00 -13.50 -5.22
CA LEU A 140 -12.46 -13.95 -6.51
C LEU A 140 -13.26 -13.39 -7.69
N ALA A 141 -14.59 -13.33 -7.57
CA ALA A 141 -15.45 -12.80 -8.62
C ALA A 141 -15.27 -11.28 -8.80
N VAL A 142 -15.18 -10.51 -7.71
CA VAL A 142 -14.84 -9.08 -7.76
C VAL A 142 -13.51 -8.86 -8.46
N ARG A 143 -12.45 -9.59 -8.07
CA ARG A 143 -11.11 -9.48 -8.68
C ARG A 143 -11.12 -9.73 -10.18
N ARG A 144 -11.75 -10.83 -10.61
CA ARG A 144 -11.89 -11.16 -12.04
C ARG A 144 -12.63 -10.07 -12.81
N GLY A 145 -13.66 -9.48 -12.20
CA GLY A 145 -14.36 -8.34 -12.78
C GLY A 145 -13.45 -7.12 -12.97
N TRP A 146 -12.65 -6.77 -11.98
CA TRP A 146 -11.75 -5.62 -12.03
C TRP A 146 -10.65 -5.73 -13.09
N GLU A 147 -10.08 -6.92 -13.27
CA GLU A 147 -9.03 -7.22 -14.26
C GLU A 147 -9.55 -7.31 -15.71
N SER A 148 -10.86 -7.53 -15.89
CA SER A 148 -11.44 -7.77 -17.20
C SER A 148 -11.83 -6.47 -17.93
N PRO A 149 -11.61 -6.38 -19.25
CA PRO A 149 -12.22 -5.35 -20.10
C PRO A 149 -13.76 -5.36 -20.05
N ALA A 150 -14.38 -6.52 -19.77
CA ALA A 150 -15.83 -6.67 -19.62
C ALA A 150 -16.31 -6.45 -18.16
N ARG A 151 -15.61 -5.58 -17.41
CA ARG A 151 -15.83 -5.31 -15.98
C ARG A 151 -17.30 -5.16 -15.60
N SER A 152 -18.02 -4.28 -16.29
CA SER A 152 -19.42 -3.96 -15.96
C SER A 152 -20.37 -5.15 -16.09
N GLU A 153 -20.05 -6.11 -16.96
CA GLU A 153 -20.83 -7.35 -17.09
C GLU A 153 -20.48 -8.34 -15.99
N LEU A 154 -19.20 -8.63 -15.81
CA LEU A 154 -18.77 -9.60 -14.80
C LEU A 154 -19.14 -9.18 -13.39
N LEU A 155 -19.12 -7.88 -13.08
CA LEU A 155 -19.50 -7.39 -11.77
C LEU A 155 -21.01 -7.43 -11.53
N ARG A 156 -21.89 -7.45 -12.55
CA ARG A 156 -23.35 -7.53 -12.34
C ARG A 156 -23.76 -8.78 -11.57
N ASP A 157 -23.07 -9.89 -11.83
CA ASP A 157 -23.41 -11.20 -11.25
C ASP A 157 -22.78 -11.44 -9.87
N VAL A 158 -22.05 -10.46 -9.34
CA VAL A 158 -21.32 -10.60 -8.06
C VAL A 158 -22.18 -10.27 -6.85
N ALA A 159 -23.19 -9.40 -6.99
CA ALA A 159 -24.02 -8.97 -5.87
C ALA A 159 -24.68 -10.15 -5.10
N PRO A 160 -25.22 -11.21 -5.77
CA PRO A 160 -25.72 -12.39 -5.07
C PRO A 160 -24.63 -13.16 -4.29
N LEU A 161 -23.40 -13.22 -4.81
CA LEU A 161 -22.29 -13.91 -4.12
C LEU A 161 -21.91 -13.19 -2.82
N VAL A 162 -21.89 -11.86 -2.86
CA VAL A 162 -21.65 -11.02 -1.70
C VAL A 162 -22.77 -11.20 -0.67
N ALA A 163 -24.04 -11.23 -1.10
CA ALA A 163 -25.17 -11.49 -0.22
C ALA A 163 -25.07 -12.86 0.47
N THR A 164 -24.78 -13.92 -0.29
CA THR A 164 -24.56 -15.27 0.28
C THR A 164 -23.42 -15.29 1.31
N ALA A 165 -22.30 -14.61 1.02
CA ALA A 165 -21.19 -14.51 1.97
C ALA A 165 -21.59 -13.76 3.26
N ALA A 166 -22.36 -12.67 3.13
CA ALA A 166 -22.84 -11.88 4.27
C ALA A 166 -23.88 -12.64 5.12
N GLU A 167 -24.76 -13.43 4.49
CA GLU A 167 -25.74 -14.28 5.19
C GLU A 167 -25.07 -15.43 5.95
N GLY A 168 -23.98 -15.97 5.40
CA GLY A 168 -23.25 -17.09 5.99
C GLY A 168 -22.54 -16.77 7.31
N ASN A 169 -22.20 -15.50 7.55
CA ASN A 169 -21.74 -15.01 8.85
C ASN A 169 -22.17 -13.55 9.05
N PRO A 170 -23.36 -13.28 9.61
CA PRO A 170 -23.92 -11.92 9.69
C PRO A 170 -23.10 -10.93 10.51
N GLY A 171 -22.16 -11.38 11.35
CA GLY A 171 -21.24 -10.51 12.10
C GLY A 171 -19.97 -10.10 11.34
N ASP A 172 -19.71 -10.71 10.18
CA ASP A 172 -18.48 -10.52 9.41
C ASP A 172 -18.48 -9.19 8.64
N PRO A 173 -17.50 -8.29 8.85
CA PRO A 173 -17.37 -7.07 8.05
C PRO A 173 -16.80 -7.34 6.65
N VAL A 174 -16.10 -8.46 6.41
CA VAL A 174 -15.34 -8.70 5.18
C VAL A 174 -16.23 -8.79 3.93
N PRO A 175 -17.40 -9.47 3.93
CA PRO A 175 -18.34 -9.41 2.81
C PRO A 175 -18.72 -7.97 2.42
N TRP A 176 -18.83 -7.05 3.38
CA TRP A 176 -19.17 -5.66 3.11
C TRP A 176 -18.00 -4.87 2.53
N ARG A 177 -16.75 -5.21 2.87
CA ARG A 177 -15.60 -4.70 2.11
C ARG A 177 -15.69 -5.13 0.66
N VAL A 178 -15.91 -6.42 0.40
CA VAL A 178 -16.08 -6.95 -0.97
C VAL A 178 -17.22 -6.23 -1.69
N ALA A 179 -18.32 -5.95 -1.00
CA ALA A 179 -19.44 -5.17 -1.50
C ALA A 179 -19.06 -3.73 -1.88
N LEU A 180 -18.23 -3.05 -1.07
CA LEU A 180 -17.75 -1.70 -1.37
C LEU A 180 -16.84 -1.68 -2.59
N ASP A 181 -15.97 -2.68 -2.75
CA ASP A 181 -15.14 -2.84 -3.95
C ASP A 181 -15.96 -3.17 -5.20
N HIS A 182 -17.01 -3.97 -5.05
CA HIS A 182 -18.00 -4.22 -6.10
C HIS A 182 -18.75 -2.93 -6.49
N ALA A 183 -19.29 -2.20 -5.53
CA ALA A 183 -20.02 -0.95 -5.73
C ALA A 183 -19.19 0.10 -6.46
N ARG A 184 -17.90 0.20 -6.12
CA ARG A 184 -16.93 1.03 -6.83
C ARG A 184 -16.75 0.57 -8.28
N GLY A 185 -16.63 -0.73 -8.53
CA GLY A 185 -16.40 -1.28 -9.86
C GLY A 185 -17.61 -1.18 -10.79
N THR A 186 -18.83 -1.19 -10.25
CA THR A 186 -20.07 -1.03 -11.01
C THR A 186 -20.56 0.41 -11.14
N GLY A 187 -19.95 1.35 -10.41
CA GLY A 187 -20.43 2.71 -10.29
C GLY A 187 -21.80 2.84 -9.64
N ALA A 188 -21.98 2.11 -8.55
CA ALA A 188 -23.18 2.22 -7.73
C ALA A 188 -23.39 3.68 -7.26
N PRO A 189 -24.63 4.16 -7.18
CA PRO A 189 -24.94 5.49 -6.69
C PRO A 189 -24.55 5.66 -5.22
N HIS A 190 -24.39 6.91 -4.78
CA HIS A 190 -23.93 7.24 -3.43
C HIS A 190 -24.85 6.69 -2.32
N GLU A 191 -26.15 6.57 -2.59
CA GLU A 191 -27.13 6.00 -1.65
C GLU A 191 -26.90 4.50 -1.39
N ASP A 192 -26.55 3.73 -2.42
CA ASP A 192 -26.22 2.31 -2.29
C ASP A 192 -24.89 2.15 -1.56
N PHE A 193 -23.90 2.98 -1.90
CA PHE A 193 -22.64 3.06 -1.15
C PHE A 193 -22.88 3.33 0.34
N ALA A 194 -23.69 4.34 0.67
CA ALA A 194 -23.96 4.71 2.06
C ALA A 194 -24.63 3.57 2.86
N ARG A 195 -25.51 2.80 2.21
CA ARG A 195 -26.11 1.59 2.80
C ARG A 195 -25.05 0.51 3.08
N LEU A 196 -24.21 0.19 2.09
CA LEU A 196 -23.13 -0.80 2.26
C LEU A 196 -22.13 -0.38 3.34
N TRP A 197 -21.76 0.90 3.35
CA TRP A 197 -20.88 1.49 4.35
C TRP A 197 -21.47 1.38 5.76
N SER A 198 -22.77 1.65 5.91
CA SER A 198 -23.47 1.50 7.20
C SER A 198 -23.43 0.06 7.71
N GLU A 199 -23.58 -0.92 6.83
CA GLU A 199 -23.48 -2.34 7.19
C GLU A 199 -22.06 -2.75 7.62
N ALA A 200 -21.03 -2.23 6.94
CA ALA A 200 -19.64 -2.45 7.32
C ALA A 200 -19.33 -1.90 8.72
N VAL A 201 -19.66 -0.62 8.96
CA VAL A 201 -19.39 0.07 10.23
C VAL A 201 -20.18 -0.55 11.38
N ARG A 202 -21.43 -0.98 11.14
CA ARG A 202 -22.27 -1.64 12.15
C ARG A 202 -21.60 -2.91 12.72
N ARG A 203 -20.83 -3.63 11.91
CA ARG A 203 -20.17 -4.89 12.28
C ARG A 203 -18.79 -4.68 12.87
N SER A 204 -18.01 -3.79 12.27
CA SER A 204 -16.68 -3.45 12.76
C SER A 204 -16.35 -2.00 12.41
N PRO A 205 -16.54 -1.05 13.35
CA PRO A 205 -16.33 0.38 13.11
C PRO A 205 -14.91 0.75 12.69
N HIS A 206 -13.90 -0.07 13.05
CA HIS A 206 -12.50 0.20 12.78
C HIS A 206 -11.84 -0.81 11.85
N HIS A 207 -12.63 -1.54 11.04
CA HIS A 207 -12.07 -2.51 10.08
C HIS A 207 -11.33 -1.81 8.94
N TYR A 208 -10.00 -1.95 8.90
CA TYR A 208 -9.13 -1.20 8.01
C TYR A 208 -9.43 -1.45 6.53
N GLY A 209 -9.73 -2.69 6.15
CA GLY A 209 -10.09 -3.04 4.78
C GLY A 209 -11.35 -2.33 4.30
N CYS A 210 -12.39 -2.25 5.14
CA CYS A 210 -13.64 -1.57 4.81
C CYS A 210 -13.42 -0.07 4.62
N HIS A 211 -12.67 0.54 5.55
CA HIS A 211 -12.28 1.95 5.49
C HIS A 211 -11.47 2.27 4.24
N THR A 212 -10.54 1.38 3.86
CA THR A 212 -9.74 1.54 2.64
C THR A 212 -10.60 1.42 1.37
N ALA A 213 -11.54 0.48 1.31
CA ALA A 213 -12.47 0.35 0.18
C ALA A 213 -13.38 1.59 0.06
N ALA A 214 -13.88 2.10 1.19
CA ALA A 214 -14.67 3.33 1.23
C ALA A 214 -13.87 4.57 0.78
N LEU A 215 -12.63 4.71 1.26
CA LEU A 215 -11.72 5.76 0.81
C LEU A 215 -11.51 5.72 -0.71
N GLN A 216 -11.34 4.53 -1.29
CA GLN A 216 -11.16 4.37 -2.74
C GLN A 216 -12.41 4.76 -3.52
N TYR A 217 -13.61 4.41 -3.05
CA TYR A 217 -14.88 4.84 -3.68
C TYR A 217 -15.01 6.37 -3.71
N LEU A 218 -14.66 7.03 -2.60
CA LEU A 218 -14.73 8.49 -2.43
C LEU A 218 -13.56 9.27 -3.07
N SER A 219 -12.61 8.58 -3.70
CA SER A 219 -11.43 9.23 -4.27
C SER A 219 -11.72 9.97 -5.57
N ALA A 220 -10.85 10.93 -5.93
CA ALA A 220 -10.96 11.73 -7.15
C ALA A 220 -10.90 10.91 -8.44
N ALA A 221 -10.25 9.74 -8.40
CA ALA A 221 -10.19 8.82 -9.53
C ALA A 221 -11.55 8.15 -9.83
N TRP A 222 -12.53 8.31 -8.94
CA TRP A 222 -13.83 7.67 -9.01
C TRP A 222 -14.95 8.71 -8.80
N TYR A 223 -15.67 8.64 -7.69
CA TYR A 223 -16.94 9.36 -7.50
C TYR A 223 -16.81 10.60 -6.61
N GLY A 224 -15.62 10.93 -6.12
CA GLY A 224 -15.42 12.05 -5.20
C GLY A 224 -14.34 13.02 -5.67
N SER A 225 -13.73 13.68 -4.69
CA SER A 225 -12.65 14.65 -4.88
C SER A 225 -11.53 14.41 -3.88
N HIS A 226 -10.33 14.93 -4.18
CA HIS A 226 -9.20 14.85 -3.25
C HIS A 226 -9.56 15.43 -1.88
N ARG A 227 -10.38 16.49 -1.83
CA ARG A 227 -10.85 17.10 -0.57
C ARG A 227 -11.79 16.20 0.21
N GLU A 228 -12.74 15.56 -0.45
CA GLU A 228 -13.69 14.66 0.20
C GLU A 228 -13.01 13.40 0.71
N CYS A 229 -12.14 12.81 -0.10
CA CYS A 229 -11.30 11.67 0.25
C CYS A 229 -10.46 11.97 1.50
N PHE A 230 -9.76 13.10 1.52
CA PHE A 230 -8.92 13.48 2.64
C PHE A 230 -9.73 13.80 3.90
N ARG A 231 -10.88 14.47 3.77
CA ARG A 231 -11.79 14.74 4.89
C ARG A 231 -12.32 13.44 5.51
N PHE A 232 -12.74 12.48 4.68
CA PHE A 232 -13.16 11.16 5.17
C PHE A 232 -12.03 10.46 5.93
N ALA A 233 -10.82 10.46 5.35
CA ALA A 233 -9.64 9.85 5.95
C ALA A 233 -9.28 10.46 7.32
N GLU A 234 -9.31 11.78 7.44
CA GLU A 234 -9.01 12.49 8.70
C GLU A 234 -10.05 12.21 9.77
N LEU A 235 -11.34 12.22 9.42
CA LEU A 235 -12.42 11.92 10.37
C LEU A 235 -12.34 10.47 10.86
N ALA A 236 -12.12 9.52 9.95
CA ALA A 236 -11.95 8.12 10.30
C ALA A 236 -10.71 7.88 11.17
N ALA A 237 -9.58 8.53 10.88
CA ALA A 237 -8.38 8.42 11.68
C ALA A 237 -8.53 9.04 13.08
N ALA A 238 -9.27 10.14 13.20
CA ALA A 238 -9.54 10.80 14.49
C ALA A 238 -10.46 9.97 15.40
N ASP A 239 -11.38 9.20 14.82
CA ASP A 239 -12.29 8.30 15.54
C ASP A 239 -11.65 6.93 15.86
N ALA A 240 -10.54 6.59 15.20
CA ALA A 240 -9.90 5.29 15.34
C ALA A 240 -9.24 5.08 16.71
N LEU A 241 -9.36 3.87 17.24
CA LEU A 241 -8.64 3.44 18.44
C LEU A 241 -7.11 3.54 18.25
N PRO A 242 -6.35 3.84 19.33
CA PRO A 242 -4.89 3.85 19.28
C PRO A 242 -4.32 2.55 18.71
N GLY A 243 -3.39 2.67 17.76
CA GLY A 243 -2.77 1.53 17.09
C GLY A 243 -3.57 0.95 15.93
N SER A 244 -4.83 1.36 15.70
CA SER A 244 -5.58 0.92 14.53
C SER A 244 -4.95 1.40 13.23
N LEU A 245 -4.83 0.52 12.23
CA LEU A 245 -4.35 0.88 10.90
C LEU A 245 -5.24 1.92 10.19
N VAL A 246 -6.48 2.14 10.64
CA VAL A 246 -7.36 3.23 10.16
C VAL A 246 -6.70 4.60 10.34
N GLN A 247 -5.81 4.78 11.33
CA GLN A 247 -5.02 6.00 11.49
C GLN A 247 -4.10 6.30 10.29
N ALA A 248 -3.82 5.31 9.43
CA ALA A 248 -3.05 5.47 8.20
C ALA A 248 -3.86 5.94 6.98
N LEU A 249 -5.19 6.09 7.08
CA LEU A 249 -5.99 6.55 5.94
C LEU A 249 -5.54 7.91 5.38
N PRO A 250 -5.18 8.92 6.20
CA PRO A 250 -4.73 10.21 5.67
C PRO A 250 -3.48 10.10 4.81
N VAL A 251 -2.50 9.25 5.19
CA VAL A 251 -1.30 9.05 4.35
C VAL A 251 -1.63 8.30 3.06
N ARG A 252 -2.65 7.43 3.09
CA ARG A 252 -3.16 6.74 1.90
C ARG A 252 -3.90 7.68 0.95
N ALA A 253 -4.66 8.64 1.48
CA ALA A 253 -5.25 9.73 0.71
C ALA A 253 -4.17 10.66 0.11
N ALA A 254 -3.12 10.95 0.87
CA ALA A 254 -1.95 11.71 0.39
C ALA A 254 -1.26 11.00 -0.77
N LEU A 255 -1.06 9.69 -0.68
CA LEU A 255 -0.54 8.89 -1.79
C LEU A 255 -1.39 9.05 -3.06
N ALA A 256 -2.71 8.91 -2.95
CA ALA A 256 -3.61 9.04 -4.11
C ALA A 256 -3.49 10.42 -4.78
N LEU A 257 -3.43 11.49 -3.99
CA LEU A 257 -3.18 12.85 -4.50
C LEU A 257 -1.83 12.97 -5.22
N LEU A 258 -0.77 12.42 -4.62
CA LEU A 258 0.60 12.51 -5.14
C LEU A 258 0.81 11.69 -6.42
N LEU A 259 0.10 10.57 -6.57
CA LEU A 259 0.09 9.78 -7.80
C LEU A 259 -0.65 10.48 -8.94
N ASP A 260 -1.75 11.17 -8.63
CA ASP A 260 -2.54 11.91 -9.62
C ASP A 260 -1.82 13.17 -10.13
N THR A 261 -1.08 13.85 -9.24
CA THR A 261 -0.43 15.14 -9.55
C THR A 261 0.98 15.04 -10.16
N ASP A 262 1.59 13.84 -10.19
CA ASP A 262 2.93 13.62 -10.78
C ASP A 262 3.07 12.18 -11.30
N PRO A 263 2.50 11.88 -12.47
CA PRO A 263 2.40 10.52 -13.01
C PRO A 263 3.71 9.95 -13.60
N GLY A 264 4.90 10.53 -13.37
CA GLY A 264 6.10 9.89 -13.93
C GLY A 264 7.44 10.61 -13.93
N THR A 265 7.67 11.68 -13.16
CA THR A 265 8.98 12.36 -13.24
C THR A 265 10.03 11.88 -12.24
N GLY A 266 9.66 11.04 -11.26
CA GLY A 266 10.60 10.49 -10.28
C GLY A 266 11.39 11.54 -9.48
N ARG A 267 10.98 12.81 -9.58
CA ARG A 267 11.60 13.92 -8.85
C ARG A 267 10.78 14.16 -7.60
N ALA A 268 11.43 14.12 -6.44
CA ALA A 268 10.91 14.83 -5.28
C ALA A 268 10.75 16.29 -5.69
N GLY A 269 9.51 16.74 -5.78
CA GLY A 269 9.14 18.10 -6.16
C GLY A 269 8.16 18.63 -5.14
N GLU A 270 8.23 19.93 -4.86
CA GLU A 270 7.24 20.58 -4.01
C GLU A 270 5.84 20.34 -4.58
N PRO A 271 4.89 19.83 -3.78
CA PRO A 271 3.48 19.83 -4.18
C PRO A 271 3.11 21.27 -4.56
N PRO A 272 2.36 21.49 -5.65
CA PRO A 272 2.00 22.84 -6.06
C PRO A 272 1.36 23.58 -4.88
N ALA A 273 1.83 24.81 -4.62
CA ALA A 273 1.35 25.65 -3.51
C ALA A 273 -0.17 25.86 -3.51
N SER A 274 -0.82 25.65 -4.66
CA SER A 274 -2.25 25.79 -4.90
C SER A 274 -2.97 24.44 -5.12
N GLY A 275 -2.48 23.36 -4.51
CA GLY A 275 -3.13 22.04 -4.56
C GLY A 275 -4.51 22.01 -3.89
N PRO A 276 -5.36 21.02 -4.21
CA PRO A 276 -6.69 20.87 -3.59
C PRO A 276 -6.62 20.62 -2.07
N VAL A 277 -5.47 20.12 -1.60
CA VAL A 277 -5.10 19.88 -0.21
C VAL A 277 -3.74 20.54 0.03
N GLY A 278 -3.60 21.28 1.14
CA GLY A 278 -2.38 21.99 1.51
C GLY A 278 -1.25 21.07 1.98
N ARG A 279 0.00 21.50 1.80
CA ARG A 279 1.19 20.73 2.19
C ARG A 279 1.22 20.42 3.70
N ASP A 280 0.75 21.35 4.53
CA ASP A 280 0.59 21.19 5.98
C ASP A 280 -0.22 19.94 6.35
N ARG A 281 -1.31 19.67 5.61
CA ARG A 281 -2.14 18.48 5.82
C ARG A 281 -1.44 17.19 5.36
N LEU A 282 -0.62 17.25 4.31
CA LEU A 282 0.19 16.12 3.88
C LEU A 282 1.28 15.80 4.92
N GLU A 283 1.91 16.82 5.50
CA GLU A 283 2.90 16.63 6.56
C GLU A 283 2.26 16.09 7.83
N ALA A 284 1.09 16.58 8.25
CA ALA A 284 0.34 16.04 9.38
C ALA A 284 -0.07 14.57 9.17
N ALA A 285 -0.50 14.21 7.95
CA ALA A 285 -0.81 12.83 7.59
C ALA A 285 0.42 11.91 7.69
N ALA A 286 1.59 12.41 7.26
CA ALA A 286 2.85 11.69 7.39
C ALA A 286 3.28 11.52 8.86
N ASP A 287 3.15 12.56 9.68
CA ASP A 287 3.48 12.49 11.12
C ASP A 287 2.60 11.50 11.87
N LEU A 288 1.29 11.50 11.60
CA LEU A 288 0.36 10.54 12.18
C LEU A 288 0.73 9.09 11.80
N ALA A 289 1.06 8.85 10.53
CA ALA A 289 1.45 7.54 10.05
C ALA A 289 2.84 7.11 10.57
N ILE A 290 3.78 8.03 10.81
CA ILE A 290 5.05 7.74 11.49
C ILE A 290 4.76 7.26 12.92
N ALA A 291 3.94 8.01 13.67
CA ALA A 291 3.60 7.65 15.05
C ALA A 291 2.92 6.28 15.15
N LEU A 292 1.98 5.99 14.24
CA LEU A 292 1.38 4.67 14.10
C LEU A 292 2.44 3.60 13.79
N SER A 293 3.29 3.82 12.79
CA SER A 293 4.33 2.87 12.36
C SER A 293 5.29 2.49 13.49
N THR A 294 5.66 3.46 14.34
CA THR A 294 6.53 3.25 15.51
C THR A 294 5.87 2.50 16.66
N ALA A 295 4.54 2.38 16.67
CA ALA A 295 3.83 1.58 17.69
C ALA A 295 3.90 0.07 17.42
N TYR A 296 4.30 -0.33 16.21
CA TYR A 296 4.50 -1.73 15.82
C TYR A 296 5.98 -2.10 15.84
N GLU A 297 6.27 -3.38 16.07
CA GLU A 297 7.62 -3.91 16.02
C GLU A 297 8.26 -3.72 14.64
N ALA A 298 9.59 -3.57 14.61
CA ALA A 298 10.34 -3.51 13.36
C ALA A 298 10.23 -4.86 12.64
N GLY A 299 9.95 -4.83 11.33
CA GLY A 299 9.73 -6.03 10.54
C GLY A 299 8.38 -6.73 10.80
N ASP A 300 7.45 -6.12 11.53
CA ASP A 300 6.09 -6.65 11.64
C ASP A 300 5.39 -6.63 10.25
N PRO A 301 4.89 -7.78 9.74
CA PRO A 301 4.16 -7.84 8.48
C PRO A 301 2.80 -7.12 8.54
N HIS A 302 2.22 -6.91 9.73
CA HIS A 302 0.89 -6.33 9.90
C HIS A 302 0.79 -4.89 9.34
N PRO A 303 1.67 -3.93 9.69
CA PRO A 303 1.68 -2.58 9.12
C PRO A 303 2.51 -2.46 7.82
N ALA A 304 3.01 -3.56 7.24
CA ALA A 304 3.99 -3.49 6.14
C ALA A 304 3.51 -2.63 4.96
N GLU A 305 2.26 -2.78 4.52
CA GLU A 305 1.71 -1.97 3.42
C GLU A 305 1.63 -0.48 3.80
N VAL A 306 1.21 -0.17 5.03
CA VAL A 306 1.19 1.21 5.54
C VAL A 306 2.60 1.82 5.53
N ARG A 307 3.61 1.06 5.95
CA ARG A 307 5.00 1.51 5.94
C ARG A 307 5.53 1.75 4.53
N ASN A 308 5.18 0.90 3.56
CA ASN A 308 5.53 1.09 2.15
C ASN A 308 4.85 2.34 1.56
N VAL A 309 3.55 2.54 1.84
CA VAL A 309 2.80 3.76 1.46
C VAL A 309 3.43 5.02 2.06
N LEU A 310 3.70 4.99 3.37
CA LEU A 310 4.31 6.10 4.08
C LEU A 310 5.70 6.43 3.50
N THR A 311 6.51 5.42 3.19
CA THR A 311 7.84 5.61 2.60
C THR A 311 7.76 6.36 1.27
N TYR A 312 6.82 5.97 0.39
CA TYR A 312 6.59 6.69 -0.87
C TYR A 312 6.22 8.16 -0.59
N VAL A 313 5.25 8.39 0.29
CA VAL A 313 4.79 9.76 0.61
C VAL A 313 5.92 10.61 1.20
N LEU A 314 6.71 10.07 2.13
CA LEU A 314 7.84 10.79 2.74
C LEU A 314 8.89 11.19 1.70
N VAL A 315 9.19 10.31 0.75
CA VAL A 315 10.10 10.63 -0.37
C VAL A 315 9.55 11.77 -1.22
N ARG A 316 8.26 11.73 -1.55
CA ARG A 316 7.61 12.81 -2.31
C ARG A 316 7.57 14.13 -1.54
N LEU A 317 7.47 14.09 -0.22
CA LEU A 317 7.57 15.27 0.65
C LEU A 317 9.01 15.73 0.89
N GLY A 318 10.03 14.98 0.45
CA GLY A 318 11.45 15.29 0.67
C GLY A 318 11.95 14.99 2.08
N ARG A 319 11.21 14.20 2.87
CA ARG A 319 11.55 13.79 4.24
C ARG A 319 12.44 12.55 4.23
N TRP A 320 13.64 12.69 3.66
CA TRP A 320 14.55 11.57 3.39
C TRP A 320 14.99 10.78 4.63
N GLN A 321 15.22 11.46 5.74
CA GLN A 321 15.61 10.84 7.01
C GLN A 321 14.49 9.97 7.58
N ASP A 322 13.26 10.47 7.57
CA ASP A 322 12.10 9.70 8.03
C ASP A 322 11.83 8.52 7.09
N ALA A 323 11.96 8.72 5.78
CA ALA A 323 11.84 7.64 4.81
C ALA A 323 12.89 6.53 5.05
N LEU A 324 14.13 6.90 5.38
CA LEU A 324 15.17 5.94 5.72
C LEU A 324 14.82 5.15 6.99
N GLU A 325 14.23 5.80 7.99
CA GLU A 325 13.79 5.11 9.21
C GLU A 325 12.64 4.14 8.92
N GLN A 326 11.66 4.55 8.12
CA GLN A 326 10.58 3.66 7.70
C GLN A 326 11.12 2.45 6.92
N LEU A 327 12.14 2.62 6.06
CA LEU A 327 12.80 1.51 5.36
C LEU A 327 13.45 0.50 6.31
N ARG A 328 13.93 0.93 7.49
CA ARG A 328 14.42 0.01 8.54
C ARG A 328 13.27 -0.72 9.20
N LEU A 329 12.20 0.00 9.54
CA LEU A 329 11.01 -0.56 10.18
C LEU A 329 10.26 -1.54 9.26
N ILE A 330 10.30 -1.36 7.94
CA ILE A 330 9.73 -2.32 6.97
C ILE A 330 10.40 -3.69 7.09
N GLY A 331 11.69 -3.73 7.41
CA GLY A 331 12.45 -4.98 7.45
C GLY A 331 12.40 -5.70 6.09
N PRO A 332 12.11 -7.02 6.06
CA PRO A 332 12.09 -7.79 4.82
C PRO A 332 10.79 -7.63 4.00
N HIS A 333 9.78 -6.89 4.48
CA HIS A 333 8.42 -6.94 3.94
C HIS A 333 8.11 -5.83 2.93
N ALA A 334 8.60 -5.96 1.70
CA ALA A 334 8.09 -5.14 0.59
C ALA A 334 6.66 -5.57 0.23
N THR A 335 5.80 -4.63 -0.17
CA THR A 335 4.42 -4.92 -0.59
C THR A 335 4.19 -4.48 -2.02
N SER A 336 3.33 -5.15 -2.79
CA SER A 336 3.07 -4.72 -4.18
C SER A 336 2.52 -3.30 -4.24
N PHE A 337 1.53 -2.97 -3.41
CA PHE A 337 1.06 -1.60 -3.24
C PHE A 337 2.01 -0.84 -2.30
N PRO A 338 2.44 0.40 -2.62
CA PRO A 338 2.00 1.25 -3.73
C PRO A 338 2.84 1.14 -5.01
N TRP A 339 3.87 0.31 -5.02
CA TRP A 339 4.87 0.27 -6.10
C TRP A 339 4.28 -0.19 -7.44
N ASP A 340 3.25 -1.04 -7.41
CA ASP A 340 2.46 -1.47 -8.56
C ASP A 340 1.74 -0.32 -9.29
N ARG A 341 1.59 0.84 -8.65
CA ARG A 341 1.00 2.04 -9.28
C ARG A 341 1.98 2.82 -10.14
N VAL A 342 3.29 2.56 -9.99
CA VAL A 342 4.36 3.36 -10.62
C VAL A 342 5.35 2.51 -11.40
N SER A 343 5.31 1.18 -11.27
CA SER A 343 6.21 0.24 -11.95
C SER A 343 5.54 -1.12 -12.15
N ASP A 344 5.82 -1.77 -13.27
CA ASP A 344 5.45 -3.17 -13.53
C ASP A 344 6.33 -4.17 -12.75
N ASP A 345 7.44 -3.70 -12.16
CA ASP A 345 8.29 -4.43 -11.21
C ASP A 345 8.23 -3.73 -9.83
N PRO A 346 7.26 -4.10 -8.97
CA PRO A 346 7.08 -3.52 -7.65
C PRO A 346 8.30 -3.70 -6.73
N LEU A 347 8.92 -4.88 -6.75
CA LEU A 347 10.06 -5.20 -5.89
C LEU A 347 11.30 -4.42 -6.33
N GLY A 348 11.61 -4.43 -7.63
CA GLY A 348 12.72 -3.64 -8.17
C GLY A 348 12.55 -2.14 -7.89
N GLN A 349 11.32 -1.62 -8.00
CA GLN A 349 11.01 -0.23 -7.69
C GLN A 349 11.22 0.11 -6.20
N PHE A 350 10.79 -0.77 -5.29
CA PHE A 350 11.05 -0.62 -3.85
C PHE A 350 12.56 -0.56 -3.56
N LEU A 351 13.33 -1.51 -4.09
CA LEU A 351 14.78 -1.60 -3.89
C LEU A 351 15.52 -0.39 -4.47
N ALA A 352 15.13 0.05 -5.68
CA ALA A 352 15.70 1.24 -6.32
C ALA A 352 15.42 2.51 -5.50
N LEU A 353 14.18 2.67 -4.98
CA LEU A 353 13.86 3.78 -4.10
C LEU A 353 14.65 3.72 -2.80
N ARG A 354 14.79 2.53 -2.20
CA ARG A 354 15.58 2.31 -0.98
C ARG A 354 17.03 2.76 -1.15
N ASP A 355 17.67 2.41 -2.26
CA ASP A 355 19.03 2.87 -2.56
C ASP A 355 19.07 4.39 -2.80
N GLY A 356 18.11 4.93 -3.57
CA GLY A 356 17.96 6.37 -3.78
C GLY A 356 17.87 7.16 -2.47
N VAL A 357 17.03 6.73 -1.52
CA VAL A 357 16.89 7.35 -0.19
C VAL A 357 18.22 7.35 0.57
N ARG A 358 18.94 6.21 0.58
CA ARG A 358 20.24 6.11 1.25
C ARG A 358 21.25 7.11 0.67
N LEU A 359 21.31 7.22 -0.66
CA LEU A 359 22.21 8.16 -1.34
C LEU A 359 21.84 9.61 -1.04
N GLN A 360 20.55 9.96 -1.00
CA GLN A 360 20.09 11.30 -0.63
C GLN A 360 20.49 11.65 0.80
N VAL A 361 20.20 10.79 1.78
CA VAL A 361 20.58 11.00 3.18
C VAL A 361 22.10 11.09 3.34
N ALA A 362 22.85 10.21 2.66
CA ALA A 362 24.30 10.24 2.70
C ALA A 362 24.86 11.57 2.16
N SER A 363 24.34 12.06 1.02
CA SER A 363 24.77 13.32 0.40
C SER A 363 24.51 14.55 1.27
N ALA A 364 23.44 14.52 2.07
CA ALA A 364 23.07 15.57 3.02
C ALA A 364 23.89 15.50 4.33
N THR A 365 24.46 14.35 4.66
CA THR A 365 25.19 14.14 5.93
C THR A 365 26.58 14.79 5.89
N PRO A 366 26.93 15.69 6.83
CA PRO A 366 28.24 16.34 6.85
C PRO A 366 29.43 15.37 6.95
N LEU A 367 30.59 15.74 6.37
CA LEU A 367 31.81 14.90 6.40
C LEU A 367 32.53 14.90 7.76
N ARG A 368 32.30 15.89 8.62
CA ARG A 368 32.88 15.96 9.97
C ARG A 368 31.74 16.06 10.97
N GLY A 369 31.70 15.16 11.96
CA GLY A 369 30.91 15.38 13.17
C GLY A 369 31.53 16.54 13.92
N GLY A 370 30.92 17.73 13.84
CA GLY A 370 31.30 18.84 14.70
C GLY A 370 30.78 18.57 16.11
N PRO A 371 31.56 18.87 17.17
CA PRO A 371 30.99 18.90 18.51
C PRO A 371 29.90 19.98 18.53
N GLY A 372 28.71 19.66 19.03
CA GLY A 372 27.67 20.65 19.26
C GLY A 372 28.19 21.78 20.15
N PRO A 373 27.71 23.03 19.97
CA PRO A 373 28.07 24.13 20.86
C PRO A 373 27.36 23.93 22.21
N GLY A 374 27.95 23.11 23.07
CA GLY A 374 27.29 22.67 24.30
C GLY A 374 28.21 21.94 25.27
N ALA A 375 29.48 22.33 25.35
CA ALA A 375 30.34 21.94 26.46
C ALA A 375 31.13 23.16 26.92
N ARG A 376 30.44 24.11 27.56
CA ARG A 376 31.11 25.06 28.46
C ARG A 376 31.70 24.22 29.58
N LYS A 377 33.03 24.09 29.57
CA LYS A 377 33.79 23.61 30.73
C LYS A 377 33.37 24.47 31.92
N HIS A 378 32.71 23.86 32.90
CA HIS A 378 32.62 24.41 34.23
C HIS A 378 34.05 24.43 34.76
N SER A 379 34.61 25.62 34.93
CA SER A 379 35.83 25.82 35.70
C SER A 379 35.48 25.62 37.16
N ASP A 380 36.07 24.61 37.78
CA ASP A 380 36.13 24.48 39.22
C ASP A 380 36.89 25.68 39.80
N THR A 381 36.18 26.52 40.53
CA THR A 381 36.74 27.40 41.55
C THR A 381 35.93 27.17 42.82
N VAL A 382 36.36 26.19 43.61
CA VAL A 382 35.97 26.09 45.02
C VAL A 382 37.02 26.87 45.81
N ASP A 383 36.72 28.14 46.09
CA ASP A 383 37.35 28.88 47.18
C ASP A 383 36.64 28.48 48.47
N ALA A 384 37.32 27.70 49.30
CA ALA A 384 36.97 27.49 50.69
C ALA A 384 37.94 28.29 51.56
N HIS A 385 37.50 29.43 52.09
CA HIS A 385 38.11 30.03 53.28
C HIS A 385 37.09 30.88 54.07
N TYR A 386 36.77 30.37 55.27
CA TYR A 386 36.54 31.10 56.53
C TYR A 386 35.56 32.29 56.57
N SER A 387 34.37 32.08 57.13
CA SER A 387 34.02 32.47 58.52
C SER A 387 32.57 32.08 58.85
#